data_AF-A0A972WWE0-F1
#
_entry.id   AF-A0A972WWE0-F1
#
_cell.length_a   1.000
_cell.length_b   1.000
_cell.length_c   1.000
_cell.angle_alpha   90.00
_cell.angle_beta   90.00
_cell.angle_gamma   90.00
#
_symmetry.space_group_name_H-M   'P 1'
#
loop_
_entity.id
_entity.type
_entity.pdbx_description
1 polymer ?
#
loop_
_entity_poly.entity_id
_entity_poly.type
_entity_poly.pdbx_seq_one_letter_code
_entity_poly.pdbx_strand_id
1 'polypeptide(L)'
;MKMLSGQLLRQMPDHRVDVLEPGGKAAKGWITCEIGTNLRFDAEGLHSYCSASLKDEDFQRVYDAFLLGAAVQFCDHTKARPATAWGRNMVLRLPVHDREHWNSPAVSDSLRDALSFLTGDRWHFEFIDRKSAEQAPRQGSLLMPDASSIVLPYSDGLDSRAVAGLAELDRTRQVTRVRLGLSDLPRRRRRSDEKPFTQVPYSVRFSPKKAVETSGRSRGFRFTLLSGIAAYLSNAHDVFMTESGQGALGPTLVPVGQAYEDYRNHPLFTKKMSVFLDALFGHEVRYSFPRLWYTKGETVAAYVAAYGSDAELLETHSCWQDSRRVSVSGRKRQCGVCAACMLRRLSLYAAGSQEAPENYVWERLGASRLEDGMASDFPLSKVTKAMREYAIAGTLHMDHLAALRSSPLATGVLDRQASRLAECLSIPKEQAVEKLGRLIDTHNSEWHRFLASLGRQSFVHQWTAGVTR
;
A
#
# COMPACT_ATOMS: atom_id res chain seq x y z
N MET A 1 -47.28 10.78 -5.22
CA MET A 1 -46.69 9.97 -6.32
C MET A 1 -46.44 10.88 -7.52
N LYS A 2 -45.23 11.44 -7.64
CA LYS A 2 -44.68 11.87 -8.92
C LYS A 2 -43.61 10.84 -9.27
N MET A 3 -43.82 10.11 -10.37
CA MET A 3 -42.85 9.19 -10.94
C MET A 3 -41.56 9.96 -11.26
N LEU A 4 -40.48 9.67 -10.54
CA LEU A 4 -39.13 9.97 -11.00
C LEU A 4 -38.75 8.91 -12.03
N SER A 5 -39.27 9.07 -13.23
CA SER A 5 -38.87 8.33 -14.42
C SER A 5 -37.42 8.67 -14.79
N GLY A 6 -36.56 7.65 -14.81
CA GLY A 6 -35.65 7.45 -15.96
C GLY A 6 -34.47 8.38 -16.20
N GLN A 7 -33.96 9.13 -15.22
CA GLN A 7 -32.68 9.83 -15.35
C GLN A 7 -31.90 9.78 -14.04
N LEU A 8 -30.94 8.86 -13.93
CA LEU A 8 -29.70 9.00 -13.15
C LEU A 8 -28.85 7.72 -13.22
N LEU A 9 -28.62 7.17 -14.43
CA LEU A 9 -27.29 6.60 -14.69
C LEU A 9 -26.34 7.80 -14.70
N ARG A 10 -25.87 8.23 -13.51
CA ARG A 10 -24.86 9.29 -13.41
C ARG A 10 -23.67 8.84 -14.25
N GLN A 11 -23.40 9.54 -15.33
CA GLN A 11 -22.18 9.31 -16.11
C GLN A 11 -21.00 9.42 -15.17
N MET A 12 -20.15 8.39 -15.17
CA MET A 12 -18.92 8.43 -14.38
C MET A 12 -18.09 9.61 -14.87
N PRO A 13 -17.45 10.37 -13.96
CA PRO A 13 -16.71 11.54 -14.38
C PRO A 13 -15.51 11.12 -15.24
N ASP A 14 -15.42 11.72 -16.42
CA ASP A 14 -14.29 11.56 -17.32
C ASP A 14 -13.07 12.31 -16.80
N HIS A 15 -11.91 11.68 -16.98
CA HIS A 15 -10.59 12.23 -16.69
C HIS A 15 -9.61 11.76 -17.77
N ARG A 16 -9.18 12.69 -18.62
CA ARG A 16 -8.30 12.41 -19.76
C ARG A 16 -6.95 13.08 -19.53
N VAL A 17 -5.88 12.30 -19.47
CA VAL A 17 -4.52 12.77 -19.18
C VAL A 17 -3.60 12.41 -20.35
N ASP A 18 -2.91 13.42 -20.87
CA ASP A 18 -1.96 13.28 -21.97
C ASP A 18 -0.56 13.45 -21.39
N VAL A 19 0.22 12.36 -21.39
CA VAL A 19 1.61 12.38 -20.92
C VAL A 19 2.49 12.83 -22.06
N LEU A 20 3.21 13.93 -21.86
CA LEU A 20 3.97 14.58 -22.92
C LEU A 20 5.46 14.57 -22.60
N GLU A 21 6.25 14.28 -23.63
CA GLU A 21 7.67 14.61 -23.65
C GLU A 21 7.87 16.14 -23.61
N PRO A 22 9.02 16.65 -23.13
CA PRO A 22 9.29 18.08 -23.01
C PRO A 22 8.97 18.86 -24.30
N GLY A 23 8.19 19.94 -24.16
CA GLY A 23 7.78 20.79 -25.29
C GLY A 23 6.59 20.26 -26.10
N GLY A 24 5.98 19.13 -25.70
CA GLY A 24 4.73 18.65 -26.27
C GLY A 24 3.53 19.56 -25.99
N LYS A 25 2.49 19.47 -26.83
CA LYS A 25 1.20 20.13 -26.61
C LYS A 25 0.10 19.08 -26.49
N ALA A 26 -0.69 19.15 -25.42
CA ALA A 26 -1.81 18.25 -25.20
C ALA A 26 -2.95 18.53 -26.19
N ALA A 27 -3.71 17.50 -26.52
CA ALA A 27 -4.96 17.67 -27.27
C ALA A 27 -5.99 18.52 -26.49
N LYS A 28 -6.89 19.20 -27.21
CA LYS A 28 -7.92 20.05 -26.59
C LYS A 28 -8.80 19.20 -25.65
N GLY A 29 -8.93 19.64 -24.40
CA GLY A 29 -9.72 18.95 -23.38
C GLY A 29 -8.97 17.89 -22.56
N TRP A 30 -7.69 17.66 -22.85
CA TRP A 30 -6.84 16.77 -22.07
C TRP A 30 -6.03 17.52 -21.02
N ILE A 31 -5.78 16.86 -19.89
CA ILE A 31 -4.90 17.38 -18.84
C ILE A 31 -3.47 17.03 -19.19
N THR A 32 -2.63 18.05 -19.34
CA THR A 32 -1.20 17.87 -19.56
C THR A 32 -0.49 17.28 -18.34
N CYS A 33 0.28 16.22 -18.56
CA CYS A 33 1.24 15.67 -17.62
C CYS A 33 2.62 15.60 -18.29
N GLU A 34 3.54 16.51 -17.96
CA GLU A 34 4.83 16.60 -18.67
C GLU A 34 5.94 15.81 -17.96
N ILE A 35 6.71 15.03 -18.72
CA ILE A 35 7.92 14.33 -18.26
C ILE A 35 9.02 15.36 -17.97
N GLY A 36 9.69 15.25 -16.83
CA GLY A 36 10.68 16.22 -16.33
C GLY A 36 10.08 17.35 -15.47
N THR A 37 8.78 17.63 -15.62
CA THR A 37 8.07 18.62 -14.81
C THR A 37 7.15 17.96 -13.79
N ASN A 38 6.13 17.24 -14.25
CA ASN A 38 5.17 16.52 -13.42
C ASN A 38 5.72 15.15 -13.00
N LEU A 39 6.34 14.43 -13.93
CA LEU A 39 6.92 13.12 -13.70
C LEU A 39 8.43 13.26 -13.73
N ARG A 40 9.08 13.26 -12.56
CA ARG A 40 10.53 13.44 -12.46
C ARG A 40 11.19 12.14 -12.08
N PHE A 41 12.12 11.70 -12.90
CA PHE A 41 12.95 10.53 -12.63
C PHE A 41 14.21 10.94 -11.87
N ASP A 42 14.60 10.10 -10.92
CA ASP A 42 15.84 10.22 -10.17
C ASP A 42 16.88 9.29 -10.79
N ALA A 43 18.02 9.85 -11.19
CA ALA A 43 19.10 9.10 -11.79
C ALA A 43 19.67 8.06 -10.81
N GLU A 44 19.86 8.41 -9.53
CA GLU A 44 20.35 7.48 -8.50
C GLU A 44 19.36 6.34 -8.27
N GLY A 45 18.08 6.68 -8.14
CA GLY A 45 16.99 5.70 -8.06
C GLY A 45 16.97 4.76 -9.25
N LEU A 46 17.03 5.26 -10.49
CA LEU A 46 17.08 4.43 -11.70
C LEU A 46 18.33 3.54 -11.74
N HIS A 47 19.51 4.07 -11.40
CA HIS A 47 20.75 3.30 -11.35
C HIS A 47 20.66 2.11 -10.39
N SER A 48 19.91 2.23 -9.28
CA SER A 48 19.70 1.11 -8.35
C SER A 48 18.86 -0.04 -8.92
N TYR A 49 18.20 0.18 -10.06
CA TYR A 49 17.46 -0.81 -10.87
C TYR A 49 18.18 -1.11 -12.20
N CYS A 50 19.40 -0.61 -12.40
CA CYS A 50 20.18 -0.89 -13.61
C CYS A 50 21.32 -1.83 -13.25
N SER A 51 21.46 -2.93 -14.00
CA SER A 51 22.68 -3.75 -13.97
C SER A 51 23.56 -3.37 -15.15
N ALA A 52 24.88 -3.52 -15.02
CA ALA A 52 25.82 -3.25 -16.12
C ALA A 52 25.62 -4.18 -17.35
N SER A 53 24.76 -5.20 -17.23
CA SER A 53 24.47 -6.19 -18.28
C SER A 53 23.07 -6.04 -18.90
N LEU A 54 22.28 -5.06 -18.43
CA LEU A 54 20.93 -4.84 -18.93
C LEU A 54 20.99 -4.30 -20.37
N LYS A 55 20.27 -4.95 -21.29
CA LYS A 55 20.15 -4.48 -22.67
C LYS A 55 19.32 -3.20 -22.71
N ASP A 56 19.59 -2.32 -23.68
CA ASP A 56 18.84 -1.06 -23.84
C ASP A 56 17.34 -1.32 -24.00
N GLU A 57 16.94 -2.37 -24.72
CA GLU A 57 15.54 -2.77 -24.92
C GLU A 57 14.84 -3.08 -23.59
N ASP A 58 15.50 -3.84 -22.70
CA ASP A 58 14.97 -4.19 -21.38
C ASP A 58 14.89 -2.96 -20.47
N PHE A 59 15.92 -2.10 -20.55
CA PHE A 59 15.93 -0.84 -19.82
C PHE A 59 14.79 0.09 -20.25
N GLN A 60 14.57 0.24 -21.56
CA GLN A 60 13.48 1.05 -22.12
C GLN A 60 12.11 0.55 -21.65
N ARG A 61 11.91 -0.77 -21.63
CA ARG A 61 10.67 -1.37 -21.14
C ARG A 61 10.46 -1.13 -19.64
N VAL A 62 11.52 -1.26 -18.84
CA VAL A 62 11.49 -0.94 -17.41
C VAL A 62 11.22 0.55 -17.16
N TYR A 63 11.83 1.43 -17.96
CA TYR A 63 11.58 2.87 -17.90
C TYR A 63 10.11 3.18 -18.19
N ASP A 64 9.55 2.62 -19.27
CA ASP A 64 8.15 2.81 -19.63
C ASP A 64 7.20 2.33 -18.53
N ALA A 65 7.53 1.22 -17.87
CA ALA A 65 6.78 0.73 -16.73
C ALA A 65 6.82 1.72 -15.55
N PHE A 66 7.97 2.30 -15.23
CA PHE A 66 8.05 3.35 -14.21
C PHE A 66 7.28 4.61 -14.61
N LEU A 67 7.33 5.00 -15.88
CA LEU A 67 6.57 6.12 -16.43
C LEU A 67 5.06 5.89 -16.29
N LEU A 68 4.59 4.68 -16.63
CA LEU A 68 3.22 4.24 -16.41
C LEU A 68 2.83 4.33 -14.93
N GLY A 69 3.66 3.81 -14.02
CA GLY A 69 3.44 3.90 -12.57
C GLY A 69 3.32 5.34 -12.07
N ALA A 70 4.15 6.25 -12.59
CA ALA A 70 4.12 7.66 -12.26
C ALA A 70 2.87 8.36 -12.84
N ALA A 71 2.50 8.05 -14.08
CA ALA A 71 1.34 8.60 -14.78
C ALA A 71 0.01 8.12 -14.17
N VAL A 72 -0.10 6.86 -13.78
CA VAL A 72 -1.25 6.32 -13.05
C VAL A 72 -1.42 7.03 -11.71
N GLN A 73 -0.32 7.19 -10.95
CA GLN A 73 -0.35 7.97 -9.72
C GLN A 73 -0.80 9.41 -9.99
N PHE A 74 -0.35 10.02 -11.10
CA PHE A 74 -0.79 11.36 -11.48
C PHE A 74 -2.30 11.43 -11.74
N CYS A 75 -2.83 10.50 -12.54
CA CYS A 75 -4.25 10.40 -12.86
C CYS A 75 -5.10 10.24 -11.59
N ASP A 76 -4.71 9.33 -10.70
CA ASP A 76 -5.47 9.03 -9.48
C ASP A 76 -5.61 10.27 -8.58
N HIS A 77 -4.52 11.01 -8.35
CA HIS A 77 -4.50 12.15 -7.44
C HIS A 77 -5.15 13.42 -8.03
N THR A 78 -5.22 13.55 -9.36
CA THR A 78 -5.70 14.76 -10.03
C THR A 78 -7.21 14.83 -10.26
N LYS A 79 -7.94 13.76 -9.92
CA LYS A 79 -9.40 13.69 -10.05
C LYS A 79 -10.05 13.21 -8.76
N ALA A 80 -10.87 14.05 -8.12
CA ALA A 80 -11.61 13.64 -6.94
C ALA A 80 -12.63 12.54 -7.26
N ARG A 81 -12.82 11.60 -6.32
CA ARG A 81 -13.89 10.61 -6.39
C ARG A 81 -15.23 11.28 -6.08
N PRO A 82 -16.31 11.01 -6.84
CA PRO A 82 -17.64 11.52 -6.50
C PRO A 82 -18.11 11.02 -5.13
N ALA A 83 -18.80 11.86 -4.37
CA ALA A 83 -19.29 11.49 -3.04
C ALA A 83 -20.39 10.40 -3.05
N THR A 84 -21.07 10.21 -4.19
CA THR A 84 -22.21 9.30 -4.35
C THR A 84 -21.95 8.15 -5.32
N ALA A 85 -20.78 8.13 -5.96
CA ALA A 85 -20.37 7.09 -6.89
C ALA A 85 -18.85 6.94 -6.81
N TRP A 86 -18.36 5.72 -6.61
CA TRP A 86 -16.92 5.50 -6.39
C TRP A 86 -16.06 5.69 -7.65
N GLY A 87 -16.54 5.13 -8.77
CA GLY A 87 -15.76 4.96 -9.98
C GLY A 87 -15.65 6.22 -10.84
N ARG A 88 -14.55 6.29 -11.60
CA ARG A 88 -14.24 7.33 -12.59
C ARG A 88 -13.91 6.67 -13.94
N ASN A 89 -14.02 7.42 -15.03
CA ASN A 89 -13.49 7.01 -16.34
C ASN A 89 -12.12 7.64 -16.53
N MET A 90 -11.07 6.83 -16.54
CA MET A 90 -9.67 7.25 -16.74
C MET A 90 -9.24 6.94 -18.17
N VAL A 91 -8.81 7.96 -18.90
CA VAL A 91 -8.14 7.80 -20.19
C VAL A 91 -6.74 8.35 -20.07
N LEU A 92 -5.74 7.49 -20.27
CA LEU A 92 -4.33 7.85 -20.18
C LEU A 92 -3.66 7.63 -21.53
N ARG A 93 -3.15 8.70 -22.12
CA ARG A 93 -2.29 8.63 -23.30
C ARG A 93 -0.83 8.70 -22.86
N LEU A 94 -0.04 7.69 -23.22
CA LEU A 94 1.31 7.46 -22.68
C LEU A 94 2.32 7.19 -23.81
N PRO A 95 3.42 7.95 -23.92
CA PRO A 95 4.50 7.65 -24.84
C PRO A 95 5.34 6.48 -24.32
N VAL A 96 5.61 5.51 -25.19
CA VAL A 96 6.36 4.28 -24.90
C VAL A 96 7.34 3.98 -26.03
N HIS A 97 8.38 3.19 -25.73
CA HIS A 97 9.42 2.82 -26.69
C HIS A 97 8.95 1.75 -27.68
N ASP A 98 8.17 0.76 -27.22
CA ASP A 98 7.64 -0.33 -28.05
C ASP A 98 6.11 -0.30 -28.06
N ARG A 99 5.56 0.53 -28.95
CA ARG A 99 4.11 0.74 -29.06
C ARG A 99 3.34 -0.53 -29.39
N GLU A 100 3.91 -1.42 -30.22
CA GLU A 100 3.22 -2.65 -30.62
C GLU A 100 3.11 -3.62 -29.45
N HIS A 101 4.18 -3.79 -28.68
CA HIS A 101 4.17 -4.63 -27.48
C HIS A 101 3.19 -4.14 -26.42
N TRP A 102 3.21 -2.83 -26.12
CA TRP A 102 2.28 -2.22 -25.15
C TRP A 102 0.81 -2.27 -25.59
N ASN A 103 0.54 -2.20 -26.90
CA ASN A 103 -0.81 -2.35 -27.45
C ASN A 103 -1.23 -3.81 -27.68
N SER A 104 -0.34 -4.78 -27.48
CA SER A 104 -0.72 -6.19 -27.55
C SER A 104 -1.87 -6.47 -26.57
N PRO A 105 -2.87 -7.30 -26.93
CA PRO A 105 -3.99 -7.59 -26.04
C PRO A 105 -3.54 -8.14 -24.70
N ALA A 106 -2.49 -8.97 -24.68
CA ALA A 106 -1.95 -9.56 -23.46
C ALA A 106 -1.48 -8.48 -22.46
N VAL A 107 -0.74 -7.46 -22.91
CA VAL A 107 -0.23 -6.38 -22.05
C VAL A 107 -1.34 -5.39 -21.68
N SER A 108 -2.05 -4.88 -22.68
CA SER A 108 -3.05 -3.82 -22.49
C SER A 108 -4.26 -4.28 -21.67
N ASP A 109 -4.78 -5.48 -21.92
CA ASP A 109 -5.98 -5.98 -21.23
C ASP A 109 -5.67 -6.39 -19.78
N SER A 110 -4.52 -7.00 -19.54
CA SER A 110 -4.07 -7.37 -18.18
C SER A 110 -3.75 -6.14 -17.32
N LEU A 111 -3.13 -5.11 -17.90
CA LEU A 111 -2.92 -3.82 -17.23
C LEU A 111 -4.25 -3.18 -16.82
N ARG A 112 -5.21 -3.13 -17.75
CA ARG A 112 -6.55 -2.60 -17.51
C ARG A 112 -7.27 -3.38 -16.42
N ASP A 113 -7.22 -4.71 -16.47
CA ASP A 113 -7.84 -5.58 -15.46
C ASP A 113 -7.25 -5.35 -14.06
N ALA A 114 -5.92 -5.31 -13.95
CA ALA A 114 -5.24 -5.07 -12.67
C ALA A 114 -5.59 -3.69 -12.06
N LEU A 115 -5.54 -2.63 -12.88
CA LEU A 115 -5.80 -1.26 -12.40
C LEU A 115 -7.28 -1.01 -12.12
N SER A 116 -8.18 -1.50 -12.96
CA SER A 116 -9.62 -1.38 -12.71
C SER A 116 -10.04 -2.14 -11.46
N PHE A 117 -9.49 -3.33 -11.22
CA PHE A 117 -9.72 -4.08 -10.00
C PHE A 117 -9.15 -3.36 -8.76
N LEU A 118 -7.96 -2.77 -8.85
CA LEU A 118 -7.35 -2.09 -7.70
C LEU A 118 -8.11 -0.82 -7.30
N THR A 119 -8.45 0.02 -8.28
CA THR A 119 -8.92 1.38 -7.99
C THR A 119 -10.44 1.51 -8.02
N GLY A 120 -11.16 0.53 -8.56
CA GLY A 120 -12.60 0.59 -8.79
C GLY A 120 -12.98 1.62 -9.88
N ASP A 121 -12.03 2.03 -10.72
CA ASP A 121 -12.22 2.94 -11.85
C ASP A 121 -12.20 2.16 -13.17
N ARG A 122 -12.73 2.75 -14.25
CA ARG A 122 -12.54 2.21 -15.61
C ARG A 122 -11.31 2.85 -16.22
N TRP A 123 -10.36 2.03 -16.66
CA TRP A 123 -9.12 2.50 -17.29
C TRP A 123 -9.11 2.23 -18.79
N HIS A 124 -8.66 3.22 -19.56
CA HIS A 124 -8.35 3.12 -20.99
C HIS A 124 -6.96 3.71 -21.22
N PHE A 125 -6.15 3.01 -22.02
CA PHE A 125 -4.78 3.40 -22.33
C PHE A 125 -4.63 3.63 -23.84
N GLU A 126 -3.98 4.73 -24.20
CA GLU A 126 -3.58 5.06 -25.56
C GLU A 126 -2.05 5.15 -25.62
N PHE A 127 -1.40 4.06 -26.01
CA PHE A 127 0.06 4.03 -26.13
C PHE A 127 0.51 4.63 -27.46
N ILE A 128 1.44 5.60 -27.42
CA ILE A 128 1.99 6.29 -28.59
C ILE A 128 3.50 6.12 -28.66
N ASP A 129 4.08 6.26 -29.85
CA ASP A 129 5.53 6.21 -30.02
C ASP A 129 6.19 7.40 -29.33
N ARG A 130 7.25 7.11 -28.58
CA ARG A 130 8.12 8.12 -27.98
C ARG A 130 9.04 8.75 -29.03
N LYS A 131 9.38 10.02 -28.87
CA LYS A 131 10.27 10.75 -29.80
C LYS A 131 11.75 10.54 -29.49
N SER A 132 12.11 10.41 -28.21
CA SER A 132 13.49 10.14 -27.79
C SER A 132 13.61 8.79 -27.07
N ALA A 133 14.58 7.98 -27.50
CA ALA A 133 14.91 6.74 -26.80
C ALA A 133 15.73 7.03 -25.53
N GLU A 134 15.37 6.36 -24.44
CA GLU A 134 16.19 6.30 -23.23
C GLU A 134 17.25 5.22 -23.38
N GLN A 135 18.45 5.48 -22.84
CA GLN A 135 19.60 4.57 -22.90
C GLN A 135 19.91 4.04 -21.52
N ALA A 136 20.33 2.78 -21.43
CA ALA A 136 20.75 2.21 -20.17
C ALA A 136 21.94 3.01 -19.60
N PRO A 137 21.98 3.25 -18.27
CA PRO A 137 23.15 3.86 -17.64
C PRO A 137 24.42 3.07 -17.93
N ARG A 138 25.50 3.75 -18.31
CA ARG A 138 26.80 3.12 -18.60
C ARG A 138 27.48 2.48 -17.38
N GLN A 139 27.03 2.85 -16.18
CA GLN A 139 27.47 2.26 -14.90
C GLN A 139 26.22 1.84 -14.13
N GLY A 140 26.08 0.54 -13.92
CA GLY A 140 24.99 -0.07 -13.16
C GLY A 140 25.50 -0.80 -11.91
N SER A 141 24.58 -1.20 -11.05
CA SER A 141 24.89 -2.06 -9.90
C SER A 141 25.36 -3.44 -10.37
N LEU A 142 26.28 -4.05 -9.62
CA LEU A 142 26.61 -5.48 -9.74
C LEU A 142 25.49 -6.30 -9.09
N LEU A 143 24.34 -6.35 -9.75
CA LEU A 143 23.28 -7.30 -9.46
C LEU A 143 23.69 -8.64 -10.03
N MET A 144 23.92 -9.62 -9.16
CA MET A 144 24.03 -11.02 -9.56
C MET A 144 22.61 -11.58 -9.61
N PRO A 145 22.08 -11.91 -10.81
CA PRO A 145 20.74 -12.49 -10.90
C PRO A 145 20.69 -13.85 -10.21
N ASP A 146 19.70 -14.06 -9.37
CA ASP A 146 19.51 -15.30 -8.62
C ASP A 146 18.02 -15.65 -8.56
N ALA A 147 17.66 -16.72 -9.26
CA ALA A 147 16.29 -17.22 -9.33
C ALA A 147 15.77 -17.75 -7.99
N SER A 148 16.66 -18.10 -7.07
CA SER A 148 16.30 -18.53 -5.71
C SER A 148 16.03 -17.36 -4.76
N SER A 149 16.44 -16.14 -5.13
CA SER A 149 16.26 -14.95 -4.29
C SER A 149 14.79 -14.58 -4.12
N ILE A 150 14.50 -13.87 -3.03
CA ILE A 150 13.18 -13.35 -2.68
C ILE A 150 13.24 -11.84 -2.73
N VAL A 151 12.29 -11.23 -3.43
CA VAL A 151 12.12 -9.78 -3.42
C VAL A 151 11.06 -9.37 -2.40
N LEU A 152 11.32 -8.29 -1.68
CA LEU A 152 10.52 -7.90 -0.51
C LEU A 152 10.25 -6.39 -0.51
N PRO A 153 9.02 -5.92 -0.83
CA PRO A 153 8.66 -4.51 -0.67
C PRO A 153 8.76 -4.09 0.80
N TYR A 154 9.69 -3.19 1.09
CA TYR A 154 10.13 -2.85 2.42
C TYR A 154 9.85 -1.37 2.73
N SER A 155 8.95 -1.14 3.69
CA SER A 155 8.47 0.21 4.05
C SER A 155 9.15 0.80 5.30
N ASP A 156 10.06 0.07 5.93
CA ASP A 156 10.62 0.36 7.27
C ASP A 156 9.54 0.41 8.38
N GLY A 157 8.33 -0.09 8.10
CA GLY A 157 7.26 -0.29 9.07
C GLY A 157 7.35 -1.63 9.80
N LEU A 158 6.54 -1.78 10.85
CA LEU A 158 6.57 -2.94 11.76
C LEU A 158 6.44 -4.28 11.03
N ASP A 159 5.44 -4.40 10.16
CA ASP A 159 5.17 -5.60 9.36
C ASP A 159 6.36 -5.94 8.45
N SER A 160 6.83 -4.95 7.67
CA SER A 160 7.93 -5.18 6.75
C SER A 160 9.23 -5.59 7.44
N ARG A 161 9.52 -5.07 8.65
CA ARG A 161 10.67 -5.51 9.44
C ARG A 161 10.49 -6.94 9.95
N ALA A 162 9.33 -7.24 10.53
CA ALA A 162 9.06 -8.55 11.09
C ALA A 162 9.09 -9.65 10.00
N VAL A 163 8.38 -9.44 8.89
CA VAL A 163 8.34 -10.40 7.78
C VAL A 163 9.71 -10.56 7.11
N ALA A 164 10.46 -9.47 6.92
CA ALA A 164 11.81 -9.57 6.36
C ALA A 164 12.75 -10.38 7.26
N GLY A 165 12.74 -10.14 8.57
CA GLY A 165 13.55 -10.92 9.50
C GLY A 165 13.15 -12.40 9.51
N LEU A 166 11.85 -12.70 9.52
CA LEU A 166 11.38 -14.09 9.44
C LEU A 166 11.78 -14.77 8.13
N ALA A 167 11.77 -14.06 7.00
CA ALA A 167 12.23 -14.59 5.73
C ALA A 167 13.75 -14.86 5.73
N GLU A 168 14.54 -14.02 6.40
CA GLU A 168 16.00 -14.14 6.51
C GLU A 168 16.46 -15.28 7.43
N LEU A 169 15.54 -15.92 8.17
CA LEU A 169 15.86 -17.16 8.89
C LEU A 169 16.14 -18.32 7.92
N ASP A 170 15.55 -18.30 6.72
CA ASP A 170 15.89 -19.22 5.65
C ASP A 170 17.19 -18.77 4.98
N ARG A 171 18.31 -19.34 5.43
CA ARG A 171 19.65 -19.04 4.92
C ARG A 171 19.92 -19.59 3.52
N THR A 172 18.98 -20.36 2.94
CA THR A 172 19.14 -20.91 1.60
C THR A 172 18.74 -19.93 0.50
N ARG A 173 18.02 -18.86 0.86
CA ARG A 173 17.49 -17.88 -0.11
C ARG A 173 17.98 -16.49 0.24
N GLN A 174 18.49 -15.75 -0.75
CA GLN A 174 18.86 -14.35 -0.56
C GLN A 174 17.61 -13.48 -0.51
N VAL A 175 17.47 -12.62 0.51
CA VAL A 175 16.36 -11.67 0.62
C VAL A 175 16.81 -10.27 0.16
N THR A 176 16.15 -9.78 -0.89
CA THR A 176 16.36 -8.46 -1.47
C THR A 176 15.24 -7.50 -1.06
N ARG A 177 15.57 -6.53 -0.22
CA ARG A 177 14.61 -5.55 0.31
C ARG A 177 14.48 -4.35 -0.63
N VAL A 178 13.34 -4.22 -1.30
CA VAL A 178 13.01 -3.09 -2.18
C VAL A 178 12.43 -1.96 -1.35
N ARG A 179 13.20 -0.89 -1.14
CA ARG A 179 12.78 0.22 -0.27
C ARG A 179 11.89 1.18 -1.03
N LEU A 180 10.65 1.29 -0.59
CA LEU A 180 9.59 2.04 -1.29
C LEU A 180 9.52 3.53 -0.92
N GLY A 181 10.47 4.00 -0.11
CA GLY A 181 10.74 5.42 0.17
C GLY A 181 9.71 6.13 1.05
N LEU A 182 10.12 6.46 2.28
CA LEU A 182 9.74 7.71 2.94
C LEU A 182 11.02 8.54 3.07
N SER A 183 11.08 9.68 2.37
CA SER A 183 12.20 10.65 2.38
C SER A 183 12.52 11.25 3.76
N ASP A 184 11.74 10.92 4.79
CA ASP A 184 11.78 11.51 6.13
C ASP A 184 12.48 10.63 7.18
N LEU A 185 12.93 9.41 6.83
CA LEU A 185 13.70 8.61 7.78
C LEU A 185 15.08 9.28 7.98
N PRO A 186 15.56 9.41 9.23
CA PRO A 186 16.84 10.04 9.51
C PRO A 186 17.95 9.42 8.64
N ARG A 187 18.74 10.28 7.99
CA ARG A 187 19.94 9.93 7.18
C ARG A 187 20.85 8.87 7.82
N ARG A 188 20.78 8.69 9.15
CA ARG A 188 21.55 7.71 9.93
C ARG A 188 21.33 6.25 9.50
N ARG A 189 20.19 5.88 8.90
CA ARG A 189 19.95 4.52 8.35
C ARG A 189 20.46 4.29 6.92
N ARG A 190 20.97 5.32 6.22
CA ARG A 190 21.59 5.18 4.89
C ARG A 190 23.04 4.66 4.94
N ARG A 191 23.60 4.43 6.14
CA ARG A 191 25.05 4.32 6.35
C ARG A 191 25.66 2.91 6.34
N SER A 192 24.92 1.85 6.01
CA SER A 192 25.53 0.53 5.82
C SER A 192 24.98 -0.16 4.57
N ASP A 193 25.82 -0.15 3.54
CA ASP A 193 25.75 -0.80 2.23
C ASP A 193 24.72 -0.26 1.23
N GLU A 194 25.24 0.24 0.11
CA GLU A 194 24.52 0.54 -1.13
C GLU A 194 23.90 -0.75 -1.68
N LYS A 195 22.75 -1.14 -1.14
CA LYS A 195 21.99 -2.30 -1.63
C LYS A 195 21.16 -1.91 -2.87
N PRO A 196 20.93 -2.81 -3.83
CA PRO A 196 20.04 -2.55 -4.96
C PRO A 196 18.61 -2.18 -4.53
N PHE A 197 17.88 -1.50 -5.40
CA PHE A 197 16.45 -1.16 -5.21
C PHE A 197 16.14 -0.30 -3.96
N THR A 198 17.00 0.66 -3.64
CA THR A 198 16.93 1.47 -2.41
C THR A 198 15.92 2.60 -2.44
N GLN A 199 15.49 3.05 -3.62
CA GLN A 199 14.59 4.19 -3.76
C GLN A 199 13.57 3.98 -4.88
N VAL A 200 12.46 4.70 -4.82
CA VAL A 200 11.54 4.76 -5.96
C VAL A 200 12.16 5.67 -7.01
N PRO A 201 12.34 5.22 -8.27
CA PRO A 201 13.09 5.96 -9.28
C PRO A 201 12.37 7.20 -9.83
N TYR A 202 11.21 7.55 -9.29
CA TYR A 202 10.44 8.71 -9.73
C TYR A 202 9.71 9.44 -8.60
N SER A 203 9.40 10.70 -8.86
CA SER A 203 8.53 11.54 -8.05
C SER A 203 7.44 12.18 -8.92
N VAL A 204 6.24 12.26 -8.37
CA VAL A 204 5.09 12.87 -9.03
C VAL A 204 4.79 14.22 -8.38
N ARG A 205 4.82 15.28 -9.19
CA ARG A 205 4.55 16.65 -8.76
C ARG A 205 3.18 17.11 -9.22
N PHE A 206 2.44 17.64 -8.25
CA PHE A 206 1.11 18.19 -8.43
C PHE A 206 1.13 19.67 -8.08
N SER A 207 0.31 20.47 -8.77
CA SER A 207 -0.09 21.76 -8.20
C SER A 207 -0.94 21.49 -6.96
N PRO A 208 -0.73 22.14 -5.80
CA PRO A 208 -1.50 21.86 -4.58
C PRO A 208 -3.02 21.95 -4.74
N LYS A 209 -3.50 22.84 -5.62
CA LYS A 209 -4.93 22.99 -5.97
C LYS A 209 -5.50 21.82 -6.78
N LYS A 210 -4.66 20.93 -7.31
CA LYS A 210 -5.03 19.82 -8.19
C LYS A 210 -4.92 18.44 -7.52
N ALA A 211 -4.25 18.31 -6.37
CA ALA A 211 -4.18 17.05 -5.62
C ALA A 211 -5.44 16.90 -4.75
N VAL A 212 -6.51 16.40 -5.36
CA VAL A 212 -7.86 16.42 -4.78
C VAL A 212 -8.35 15.04 -4.34
N GLU A 213 -7.72 13.97 -4.79
CA GLU A 213 -8.03 12.60 -4.38
C GLU A 213 -7.15 12.19 -3.19
N THR A 214 -7.76 11.63 -2.14
CA THR A 214 -7.10 11.35 -0.86
C THR A 214 -7.09 9.87 -0.45
N SER A 215 -7.79 8.98 -1.16
CA SER A 215 -7.80 7.55 -0.85
C SER A 215 -6.49 6.86 -1.24
N GLY A 216 -5.81 7.34 -2.29
CA GLY A 216 -4.50 6.84 -2.71
C GLY A 216 -4.54 5.36 -3.11
N ARG A 217 -5.54 4.96 -3.91
CA ARG A 217 -5.71 3.57 -4.37
C ARG A 217 -4.57 3.11 -5.28
N SER A 218 -4.07 4.00 -6.14
CA SER A 218 -2.94 3.73 -7.04
C SER A 218 -1.62 3.36 -6.34
N ARG A 219 -1.50 3.57 -5.02
CA ARG A 219 -0.31 3.19 -4.26
C ARG A 219 -0.02 1.69 -4.31
N GLY A 220 -1.07 0.85 -4.34
CA GLY A 220 -0.91 -0.60 -4.47
C GLY A 220 -0.18 -0.96 -5.76
N PHE A 221 -0.63 -0.41 -6.90
CA PHE A 221 -0.01 -0.60 -8.22
C PHE A 221 1.44 -0.17 -8.25
N ARG A 222 1.76 1.00 -7.69
CA ARG A 222 3.15 1.47 -7.60
C ARG A 222 4.04 0.46 -6.88
N PHE A 223 3.62 -0.05 -5.72
CA PHE A 223 4.45 -0.94 -4.91
C PHE A 223 4.58 -2.34 -5.49
N THR A 224 3.50 -2.89 -6.06
CA THR A 224 3.56 -4.19 -6.75
C THR A 224 4.40 -4.07 -8.01
N LEU A 225 4.23 -3.01 -8.81
CA LEU A 225 5.03 -2.77 -10.01
C LEU A 225 6.53 -2.66 -9.69
N LEU A 226 6.91 -1.88 -8.68
CA LEU A 226 8.31 -1.71 -8.29
C LEU A 226 8.95 -3.03 -7.82
N SER A 227 8.25 -3.79 -6.98
CA SER A 227 8.74 -5.08 -6.50
C SER A 227 8.76 -6.14 -7.62
N GLY A 228 7.82 -6.09 -8.56
CA GLY A 228 7.81 -6.97 -9.73
C GLY A 228 8.95 -6.67 -10.70
N ILE A 229 9.23 -5.39 -10.96
CA ILE A 229 10.39 -4.97 -11.76
C ILE A 229 11.70 -5.35 -11.07
N ALA A 230 11.80 -5.18 -9.75
CA ALA A 230 12.97 -5.64 -9.01
C ALA A 230 13.17 -7.15 -9.14
N ALA A 231 12.08 -7.94 -9.05
CA ALA A 231 12.13 -9.38 -9.25
C ALA A 231 12.58 -9.75 -10.67
N TYR A 232 12.03 -9.10 -11.70
CA TYR A 232 12.49 -9.26 -13.08
C TYR A 232 14.00 -8.99 -13.23
N LEU A 233 14.47 -7.84 -12.74
CA LEU A 233 15.87 -7.43 -12.88
C LEU A 233 16.84 -8.28 -12.06
N SER A 234 16.40 -8.87 -10.95
CA SER A 234 17.21 -9.81 -10.16
C SER A 234 17.01 -11.26 -10.59
N ASN A 235 16.26 -11.52 -11.66
CA ASN A 235 15.83 -12.85 -12.10
C ASN A 235 15.09 -13.66 -11.01
N ALA A 236 14.54 -13.00 -9.99
CA ALA A 236 13.78 -13.64 -8.93
C ALA A 236 12.35 -13.92 -9.39
N HIS A 237 11.79 -15.05 -8.96
CA HIS A 237 10.40 -15.39 -9.24
C HIS A 237 9.46 -15.07 -8.07
N ASP A 238 9.96 -14.98 -6.83
CA ASP A 238 9.10 -14.81 -5.66
C ASP A 238 9.19 -13.41 -5.06
N VAL A 239 8.03 -12.77 -4.89
CA VAL A 239 7.87 -11.51 -4.16
C VAL A 239 7.06 -11.74 -2.90
N PHE A 240 7.67 -11.52 -1.74
CA PHE A 240 7.01 -11.70 -0.44
C PHE A 240 6.36 -10.38 0.00
N MET A 241 5.04 -10.32 -0.10
CA MET A 241 4.25 -9.20 0.42
C MET A 241 4.30 -9.19 1.95
N THR A 242 4.54 -8.01 2.51
CA THR A 242 4.88 -7.84 3.93
C THR A 242 3.72 -7.65 4.88
N GLU A 243 2.53 -7.35 4.35
CA GLU A 243 1.38 -7.04 5.19
C GLU A 243 0.81 -8.32 5.82
N SER A 244 0.61 -8.30 7.14
CA SER A 244 -0.04 -9.40 7.88
C SER A 244 -1.55 -9.44 7.59
N GLY A 245 -2.23 -10.53 7.98
CA GLY A 245 -3.62 -10.80 7.61
C GLY A 245 -4.61 -9.66 7.84
N GLN A 246 -4.52 -8.97 8.99
CA GLN A 246 -5.39 -7.83 9.29
C GLN A 246 -5.21 -6.67 8.29
N GLY A 247 -3.98 -6.37 7.87
CA GLY A 247 -3.72 -5.30 6.92
C GLY A 247 -3.97 -5.70 5.46
N ALA A 248 -3.78 -6.97 5.12
CA ALA A 248 -4.01 -7.50 3.78
C ALA A 248 -5.51 -7.71 3.48
N LEU A 249 -6.27 -8.21 4.45
CA LEU A 249 -7.66 -8.63 4.27
C LEU A 249 -8.68 -7.69 4.94
N GLY A 250 -8.36 -7.12 6.10
CA GLY A 250 -9.26 -6.27 6.89
C GLY A 250 -9.94 -5.16 6.08
N PRO A 251 -9.21 -4.40 5.25
CA PRO A 251 -9.81 -3.36 4.40
C PRO A 251 -10.83 -3.84 3.34
N THR A 252 -10.86 -5.13 3.02
CA THR A 252 -11.88 -5.76 2.15
C THR A 252 -13.03 -6.41 2.92
N LEU A 253 -12.78 -6.79 4.18
CA LEU A 253 -13.75 -7.40 5.08
C LEU A 253 -14.62 -6.35 5.76
N VAL A 254 -14.01 -5.22 6.11
CA VAL A 254 -14.63 -4.08 6.80
C VAL A 254 -14.40 -2.81 5.97
N PRO A 255 -15.08 -2.67 4.82
CA PRO A 255 -14.97 -1.46 4.01
C PRO A 255 -15.53 -0.24 4.74
N VAL A 256 -14.97 0.94 4.45
CA VAL A 256 -15.41 2.20 5.06
C VAL A 256 -16.64 2.73 4.33
N GLY A 257 -17.80 2.66 4.96
CA GLY A 257 -19.05 3.18 4.40
C GLY A 257 -19.43 2.50 3.08
N GLN A 258 -19.73 3.30 2.06
CA GLN A 258 -20.07 2.83 0.71
C GLN A 258 -18.88 2.91 -0.26
N ALA A 259 -17.66 2.91 0.27
CA ALA A 259 -16.45 2.90 -0.54
C ALA A 259 -16.25 1.53 -1.21
N TYR A 260 -15.63 1.53 -2.37
CA TYR A 260 -15.10 0.31 -2.97
C TYR A 260 -14.08 -0.35 -2.04
N GLU A 261 -14.06 -1.68 -1.99
CA GLU A 261 -13.14 -2.42 -1.13
C GLU A 261 -11.67 -2.13 -1.46
N ASP A 262 -10.81 -2.21 -0.45
CA ASP A 262 -9.38 -1.92 -0.61
C ASP A 262 -8.53 -3.16 -0.89
N TYR A 263 -8.16 -3.34 -2.16
CA TYR A 263 -7.36 -4.49 -2.59
C TYR A 263 -5.85 -4.21 -2.67
N ARG A 264 -5.34 -3.08 -2.14
CA ARG A 264 -3.92 -2.66 -2.31
C ARG A 264 -2.88 -3.70 -1.90
N ASN A 265 -3.16 -4.51 -0.88
CA ASN A 265 -2.31 -5.59 -0.39
C ASN A 265 -3.05 -6.94 -0.44
N HIS A 266 -3.95 -7.14 -1.40
CA HIS A 266 -4.79 -8.33 -1.44
C HIS A 266 -4.29 -9.35 -2.48
N PRO A 267 -4.28 -10.66 -2.19
CA PRO A 267 -3.82 -11.70 -3.12
C PRO A 267 -4.45 -11.65 -4.52
N LEU A 268 -5.77 -11.41 -4.60
CA LEU A 268 -6.47 -11.25 -5.89
C LEU A 268 -5.86 -10.15 -6.78
N PHE A 269 -5.48 -9.03 -6.19
CA PHE A 269 -4.88 -7.93 -6.95
C PHE A 269 -3.46 -8.31 -7.40
N THR A 270 -2.66 -8.89 -6.51
CA THR A 270 -1.29 -9.27 -6.86
C THR A 270 -1.25 -10.39 -7.91
N LYS A 271 -2.25 -11.28 -7.95
CA LYS A 271 -2.37 -12.27 -9.03
C LYS A 271 -2.62 -11.62 -10.40
N LYS A 272 -3.43 -10.56 -10.46
CA LYS A 272 -3.62 -9.76 -11.69
C LYS A 272 -2.32 -9.05 -12.09
N MET A 273 -1.56 -8.56 -11.11
CA MET A 273 -0.23 -8.00 -11.36
C MET A 273 0.75 -9.03 -11.90
N SER A 274 0.75 -10.27 -11.41
CA SER A 274 1.57 -11.36 -11.97
C SER A 274 1.29 -11.57 -13.45
N VAL A 275 0.02 -11.61 -13.85
CA VAL A 275 -0.38 -11.77 -15.27
C VAL A 275 0.11 -10.58 -16.11
N PHE A 276 -0.05 -9.36 -15.60
CA PHE A 276 0.43 -8.17 -16.31
C PHE A 276 1.96 -8.14 -16.47
N LEU A 277 2.70 -8.48 -15.42
CA LEU A 277 4.16 -8.46 -15.46
C LEU A 277 4.73 -9.58 -16.34
N ASP A 278 4.10 -10.75 -16.34
CA ASP A 278 4.46 -11.84 -17.25
C ASP A 278 4.21 -11.43 -18.71
N ALA A 279 3.05 -10.84 -19.02
CA ALA A 279 2.77 -10.32 -20.36
C ALA A 279 3.74 -9.20 -20.77
N LEU A 280 4.12 -8.32 -19.83
CA LEU A 280 5.00 -7.19 -20.12
C LEU A 280 6.46 -7.63 -20.30
N PHE A 281 7.00 -8.46 -19.40
CA PHE A 281 8.43 -8.78 -19.36
C PHE A 281 8.78 -10.19 -19.84
N GLY A 282 7.79 -11.07 -20.04
CA GLY A 282 8.03 -12.49 -20.28
C GLY A 282 8.65 -13.19 -19.07
N HIS A 283 8.37 -12.68 -17.86
CA HIS A 283 8.99 -13.15 -16.61
C HIS A 283 7.92 -13.42 -15.55
N GLU A 284 7.85 -14.67 -15.08
CA GLU A 284 6.89 -15.09 -14.07
C GLU A 284 7.24 -14.51 -12.69
N VAL A 285 6.45 -13.56 -12.22
CA VAL A 285 6.53 -13.01 -10.85
C VAL A 285 5.37 -13.55 -10.01
N ARG A 286 5.68 -14.25 -8.92
CA ARG A 286 4.73 -14.80 -7.95
C ARG A 286 4.73 -13.98 -6.67
N TYR A 287 3.62 -13.30 -6.42
CA TYR A 287 3.41 -12.62 -5.15
C TYR A 287 2.83 -13.59 -4.11
N SER A 288 3.55 -13.80 -3.02
CA SER A 288 3.08 -14.61 -1.89
C SER A 288 2.98 -13.78 -0.61
N PHE A 289 2.13 -14.21 0.31
CA PHE A 289 1.87 -13.54 1.58
C PHE A 289 2.21 -14.49 2.74
N PRO A 290 3.48 -14.56 3.17
CA PRO A 290 3.91 -15.55 4.17
C PRO A 290 3.14 -15.47 5.49
N ARG A 291 2.60 -14.28 5.80
CA ARG A 291 1.85 -14.00 7.04
C ARG A 291 0.38 -13.65 6.80
N LEU A 292 -0.21 -14.10 5.69
CA LEU A 292 -1.61 -13.82 5.35
C LEU A 292 -2.62 -14.29 6.41
N TRP A 293 -2.38 -15.47 6.99
CA TRP A 293 -3.29 -16.12 7.93
C TRP A 293 -2.92 -15.89 9.40
N TYR A 294 -2.01 -14.94 9.64
CA TYR A 294 -1.53 -14.58 10.97
C TYR A 294 -1.89 -13.14 11.28
N THR A 295 -2.19 -12.87 12.54
CA THR A 295 -2.30 -11.49 13.01
C THR A 295 -0.92 -10.84 13.00
N LYS A 296 -0.88 -9.51 12.94
CA LYS A 296 0.35 -8.75 13.11
C LYS A 296 0.94 -8.98 14.50
N GLY A 297 0.11 -9.20 15.53
CA GLY A 297 0.55 -9.64 16.86
C GLY A 297 1.32 -10.96 16.81
N GLU A 298 0.79 -11.97 16.11
CA GLU A 298 1.49 -13.25 15.93
C GLU A 298 2.75 -13.13 15.08
N THR A 299 2.76 -12.26 14.07
CA THR A 299 3.97 -11.98 13.26
C THR A 299 5.06 -11.32 14.10
N VAL A 300 4.71 -10.35 14.95
CA VAL A 300 5.64 -9.74 15.90
C VAL A 300 6.14 -10.77 16.91
N ALA A 301 5.25 -11.55 17.52
CA ALA A 301 5.62 -12.58 18.50
C ALA A 301 6.58 -13.63 17.89
N ALA A 302 6.32 -14.06 16.65
CA ALA A 302 7.21 -14.98 15.93
C ALA A 302 8.60 -14.38 15.69
N TYR A 303 8.68 -13.10 15.34
CA TYR A 303 9.96 -12.40 15.21
C TYR A 303 10.70 -12.35 16.55
N VAL A 304 10.02 -11.92 17.62
CA VAL A 304 10.63 -11.79 18.95
C VAL A 304 11.13 -13.14 19.45
N ALA A 305 10.38 -14.22 19.22
CA ALA A 305 10.80 -15.57 19.57
C ALA A 305 12.06 -16.01 18.79
N ALA A 306 12.18 -15.64 17.51
CA ALA A 306 13.31 -16.02 16.68
C ALA A 306 14.60 -15.24 17.00
N TYR A 307 14.49 -13.96 17.35
CA TYR A 307 15.65 -13.08 17.59
C TYR A 307 15.95 -12.84 19.06
N GLY A 308 15.05 -13.23 19.99
CA GLY A 308 15.19 -12.98 21.42
C GLY A 308 15.08 -11.50 21.83
N SER A 309 14.63 -10.62 20.92
CA SER A 309 14.54 -9.18 21.16
C SER A 309 13.51 -8.51 20.24
N ASP A 310 12.82 -7.50 20.75
CA ASP A 310 11.91 -6.62 20.00
C ASP A 310 12.53 -5.26 19.64
N ALA A 311 13.77 -5.00 20.04
CA ALA A 311 14.40 -3.67 19.94
C ALA A 311 14.30 -3.06 18.53
N GLU A 312 14.60 -3.85 17.50
CA GLU A 312 14.54 -3.39 16.11
C GLU A 312 13.11 -3.10 15.63
N LEU A 313 12.12 -3.83 16.15
CA LEU A 313 10.71 -3.61 15.86
C LEU A 313 10.22 -2.30 16.49
N LEU A 314 10.66 -1.98 17.70
CA LEU A 314 10.29 -0.75 18.41
C LEU A 314 10.83 0.50 17.69
N GLU A 315 11.95 0.40 16.96
CA GLU A 315 12.46 1.51 16.13
C GLU A 315 11.69 1.74 14.82
N THR A 316 10.80 0.84 14.40
CA THR A 316 10.04 0.98 13.15
C THR A 316 8.96 2.04 13.25
N HIS A 317 8.50 2.58 12.11
CA HIS A 317 7.47 3.61 12.08
C HIS A 317 6.26 3.19 11.24
N SER A 318 5.08 3.10 11.85
CA SER A 318 3.84 2.67 11.18
C SER A 318 2.89 3.83 10.82
N CYS A 319 3.11 5.03 11.38
CA CYS A 319 2.22 6.15 11.16
C CYS A 319 2.35 6.73 9.74
N TRP A 320 1.23 6.99 9.07
CA TRP A 320 1.20 7.58 7.74
C TRP A 320 1.20 9.12 7.74
N GLN A 321 1.01 9.75 8.91
CA GLN A 321 0.94 11.21 9.04
C GLN A 321 2.32 11.86 8.82
N ASP A 322 2.31 13.04 8.22
CA ASP A 322 3.53 13.82 7.99
C ASP A 322 4.05 14.49 9.28
N SER A 323 5.31 14.93 9.26
CA SER A 323 5.94 15.59 10.41
C SER A 323 5.22 16.86 10.89
N ARG A 324 4.48 17.57 10.03
CA ARG A 324 3.74 18.77 10.42
C ARG A 324 2.55 18.42 11.33
N ARG A 325 1.93 17.25 11.10
CA ARG A 325 0.77 16.75 11.84
C ARG A 325 1.14 16.07 13.16
N VAL A 326 2.32 15.45 13.24
CA VAL A 326 2.69 14.60 14.40
C VAL A 326 4.03 14.98 15.03
N SER A 327 4.47 16.23 14.87
CA SER A 327 5.65 16.75 15.59
C SER A 327 5.27 17.31 16.96
N VAL A 328 6.00 16.85 17.97
CA VAL A 328 5.91 17.18 19.39
C VAL A 328 7.32 17.59 19.84
N SER A 329 7.49 18.78 20.42
CA SER A 329 8.81 19.37 20.75
C SER A 329 9.85 19.27 19.61
N GLY A 330 9.44 19.52 18.36
CA GLY A 330 10.35 19.47 17.21
C GLY A 330 10.75 18.06 16.74
N ARG A 331 10.29 17.00 17.42
CA ARG A 331 10.54 15.61 17.04
C ARG A 331 9.30 15.00 16.38
N LYS A 332 9.49 14.34 15.24
CA LYS A 332 8.44 13.54 14.58
C LYS A 332 8.12 12.31 15.45
N ARG A 333 6.86 12.18 15.86
CA ARG A 333 6.31 11.02 16.57
C ARG A 333 5.27 10.30 15.72
N GLN A 334 4.79 9.14 16.17
CA GLN A 334 3.63 8.48 15.59
C GLN A 334 2.35 9.14 16.12
N CYS A 335 1.22 9.16 15.39
CA CYS A 335 0.01 9.76 15.98
C CYS A 335 -0.50 8.93 17.17
N GLY A 336 -0.52 7.59 17.07
CA GLY A 336 -1.02 6.71 18.13
C GLY A 336 -2.49 6.32 18.01
N VAL A 337 -3.25 6.98 17.13
CA VAL A 337 -4.71 6.82 17.03
C VAL A 337 -5.25 6.49 15.64
N CYS A 338 -4.48 6.69 14.56
CA CYS A 338 -4.93 6.25 13.22
C CYS A 338 -4.94 4.72 13.12
N ALA A 339 -5.66 4.16 12.15
CA ALA A 339 -5.77 2.70 11.95
C ALA A 339 -4.42 1.96 12.00
N ALA A 340 -3.39 2.49 11.33
CA ALA A 340 -2.05 1.89 11.32
C ALA A 340 -1.37 1.94 12.71
N CYS A 341 -1.55 3.01 13.47
CA CYS A 341 -1.02 3.12 14.83
C CYS A 341 -1.81 2.26 15.84
N MET A 342 -3.14 2.20 15.70
CA MET A 342 -3.97 1.33 16.54
C MET A 342 -3.61 -0.13 16.33
N LEU A 343 -3.48 -0.56 15.07
CA LEU A 343 -3.05 -1.93 14.76
C LEU A 343 -1.63 -2.20 15.28
N ARG A 344 -0.69 -1.24 15.17
CA ARG A 344 0.66 -1.37 15.77
C ARG A 344 0.58 -1.60 17.29
N ARG A 345 -0.12 -0.73 18.01
CA ARG A 345 -0.23 -0.81 19.48
C ARG A 345 -0.90 -2.09 19.94
N LEU A 346 -1.98 -2.49 19.27
CA LEU A 346 -2.65 -3.77 19.48
C LEU A 346 -1.66 -4.95 19.29
N SER A 347 -0.90 -4.92 18.19
CA SER A 347 0.00 -6.03 17.83
C SER A 347 1.18 -6.17 18.80
N LEU A 348 1.79 -5.06 19.20
CA LEU A 348 2.87 -5.08 20.18
C LEU A 348 2.37 -5.55 21.54
N TYR A 349 1.20 -5.07 21.97
CA TYR A 349 0.55 -5.56 23.19
C TYR A 349 0.27 -7.07 23.12
N ALA A 350 -0.27 -7.55 22.00
CA ALA A 350 -0.56 -8.98 21.80
C ALA A 350 0.71 -9.85 21.85
N ALA A 351 1.85 -9.32 21.40
CA ALA A 351 3.15 -9.97 21.45
C ALA A 351 3.89 -9.82 22.79
N GLY A 352 3.32 -9.08 23.76
CA GLY A 352 3.97 -8.81 25.05
C GLY A 352 5.04 -7.72 25.00
N SER A 353 5.19 -7.03 23.88
CA SER A 353 6.11 -5.90 23.71
C SER A 353 5.50 -4.60 24.24
N GLN A 354 6.35 -3.70 24.75
CA GLN A 354 5.93 -2.40 25.25
C GLN A 354 6.68 -1.27 24.55
N GLU A 355 5.98 -0.18 24.27
CA GLU A 355 6.56 1.04 23.71
C GLU A 355 6.46 2.18 24.71
N ALA A 356 7.53 2.99 24.72
CA ALA A 356 7.55 4.26 25.42
C ALA A 356 6.39 5.16 24.92
N PRO A 357 5.55 5.73 25.81
CA PRO A 357 4.45 6.60 25.41
C PRO A 357 4.90 7.76 24.51
N GLU A 358 6.12 8.28 24.72
CA GLU A 358 6.75 9.39 24.00
C GLU A 358 7.05 9.07 22.53
N ASN A 359 6.88 7.82 22.10
CA ASN A 359 6.87 7.47 20.67
C ASN A 359 5.62 8.00 19.95
N TYR A 360 4.63 8.47 20.70
CA TYR A 360 3.32 8.85 20.19
C TYR A 360 2.93 10.29 20.53
N VAL A 361 2.05 10.88 19.72
CA VAL A 361 1.33 12.13 20.03
C VAL A 361 0.25 11.85 21.08
N TRP A 362 -0.54 10.80 20.87
CA TRP A 362 -1.48 10.29 21.88
C TRP A 362 -0.79 9.27 22.77
N GLU A 363 -0.11 9.76 23.79
CA GLU A 363 0.64 8.96 24.75
C GLU A 363 -0.29 8.00 25.52
N ARG A 364 -1.46 8.48 25.96
CA ARG A 364 -2.39 7.77 26.85
C ARG A 364 -3.73 7.46 26.19
N LEU A 365 -3.89 6.25 25.65
CA LEU A 365 -5.18 5.79 25.11
C LEU A 365 -6.24 5.51 26.19
N GLY A 366 -5.82 5.32 27.45
CA GLY A 366 -6.71 5.10 28.59
C GLY A 366 -7.44 6.36 29.11
N ALA A 367 -7.15 7.54 28.55
CA ALA A 367 -7.79 8.79 28.96
C ALA A 367 -9.28 8.81 28.59
N SER A 368 -10.11 9.56 29.31
CA SER A 368 -11.56 9.60 29.07
C SER A 368 -11.99 10.41 27.87
N ARG A 369 -11.17 11.39 27.45
CA ARG A 369 -11.34 12.14 26.20
C ARG A 369 -10.09 12.03 25.36
N LEU A 370 -10.27 12.19 24.04
CA LEU A 370 -9.18 12.14 23.08
C LEU A 370 -8.09 13.18 23.42
N GLU A 371 -8.48 14.41 23.75
CA GLU A 371 -7.58 15.52 24.06
C GLU A 371 -6.73 15.25 25.31
N ASP A 372 -7.31 14.60 26.31
CA ASP A 372 -6.63 14.29 27.57
C ASP A 372 -5.54 13.22 27.37
N GLY A 373 -5.62 12.44 26.28
CA GLY A 373 -4.66 11.39 25.96
C GLY A 373 -3.35 11.87 25.29
N MET A 374 -3.25 13.16 24.99
CA MET A 374 -2.16 13.73 24.18
C MET A 374 -0.93 14.09 25.02
N ALA A 375 0.22 14.14 24.36
CA ALA A 375 1.43 14.74 24.89
C ALA A 375 1.15 16.19 25.34
N SER A 376 1.65 16.57 26.51
CA SER A 376 1.31 17.85 27.16
C SER A 376 1.72 19.08 26.35
N ASP A 377 2.75 18.96 25.52
CA ASP A 377 3.28 20.01 24.66
C ASP A 377 2.71 19.97 23.23
N PHE A 378 1.77 19.07 22.91
CA PHE A 378 1.12 19.06 21.60
C PHE A 378 -0.03 20.08 21.53
N PRO A 379 -0.01 21.06 20.62
CA PRO A 379 -1.03 22.11 20.57
C PRO A 379 -2.41 21.56 20.21
N LEU A 380 -3.43 21.91 21.00
CA LEU A 380 -4.84 21.58 20.70
C LEU A 380 -5.28 22.09 19.33
N SER A 381 -4.74 23.22 18.85
CA SER A 381 -5.01 23.76 17.51
C SER A 381 -4.60 22.83 16.36
N LYS A 382 -3.71 21.85 16.61
CA LYS A 382 -3.33 20.82 15.63
C LYS A 382 -4.32 19.64 15.59
N VAL A 383 -5.20 19.51 16.58
CA VAL A 383 -6.24 18.49 16.63
C VAL A 383 -7.40 18.91 15.73
N THR A 384 -7.33 18.49 14.48
CA THR A 384 -8.38 18.81 13.49
C THR A 384 -9.55 17.82 13.57
N LYS A 385 -10.74 18.25 13.12
CA LYS A 385 -11.89 17.35 12.96
C LYS A 385 -11.53 16.09 12.17
N ALA A 386 -10.86 16.23 11.04
CA ALA A 386 -10.43 15.09 10.22
C ALA A 386 -9.54 14.10 11.01
N MET A 387 -8.65 14.59 11.87
CA MET A 387 -7.79 13.74 12.70
C MET A 387 -8.60 12.93 13.72
N ARG A 388 -9.62 13.55 14.33
CA ARG A 388 -10.58 12.85 15.21
C ARG A 388 -11.37 11.79 14.46
N GLU A 389 -11.89 12.11 13.27
CA GLU A 389 -12.60 11.12 12.43
C GLU A 389 -11.70 9.95 12.05
N TYR A 390 -10.42 10.19 11.72
CA TYR A 390 -9.46 9.12 11.46
C TYR A 390 -9.14 8.26 12.70
N ALA A 391 -9.17 8.86 13.89
CA ALA A 391 -8.99 8.14 15.15
C ALA A 391 -10.17 7.22 15.47
N ILE A 392 -11.40 7.75 15.32
CA ILE A 392 -12.63 6.99 15.49
C ILE A 392 -12.70 5.87 14.45
N ALA A 393 -12.51 6.19 13.16
CA ALA A 393 -12.54 5.20 12.09
C ALA A 393 -11.46 4.11 12.28
N GLY A 394 -10.26 4.49 12.74
CA GLY A 394 -9.20 3.54 13.05
C GLY A 394 -9.55 2.59 14.18
N THR A 395 -10.21 3.10 15.23
CA THR A 395 -10.69 2.31 16.37
C THR A 395 -11.82 1.37 15.94
N LEU A 396 -12.85 1.91 15.28
CA LEU A 396 -13.99 1.15 14.81
C LEU A 396 -13.61 0.09 13.76
N HIS A 397 -12.57 0.32 12.95
CA HIS A 397 -12.09 -0.70 12.02
C HIS A 397 -11.60 -1.96 12.74
N MET A 398 -10.85 -1.81 13.85
CA MET A 398 -10.43 -2.94 14.67
C MET A 398 -11.65 -3.62 15.32
N ASP A 399 -12.56 -2.82 15.87
CA ASP A 399 -13.73 -3.32 16.56
C ASP A 399 -14.69 -4.10 15.65
N HIS A 400 -14.99 -3.55 14.47
CA HIS A 400 -15.82 -4.21 13.47
C HIS A 400 -15.16 -5.48 12.92
N LEU A 401 -13.83 -5.51 12.76
CA LEU A 401 -13.12 -6.72 12.37
C LEU A 401 -13.22 -7.80 13.46
N ALA A 402 -13.11 -7.41 14.73
CA ALA A 402 -13.30 -8.31 15.87
C ALA A 402 -14.74 -8.85 15.95
N ALA A 403 -15.75 -8.03 15.67
CA ALA A 403 -17.17 -8.42 15.71
C ALA A 403 -17.65 -9.18 14.46
N LEU A 404 -16.78 -9.37 13.45
CA LEU A 404 -17.20 -9.84 12.14
C LEU A 404 -17.86 -11.23 12.20
N ARG A 405 -17.30 -12.16 12.98
CA ARG A 405 -17.84 -13.53 13.07
C ARG A 405 -19.07 -13.69 13.95
N SER A 406 -19.31 -12.75 14.88
CA SER A 406 -20.53 -12.75 15.69
C SER A 406 -21.71 -12.08 14.98
N SER A 407 -21.47 -11.41 13.85
CA SER A 407 -22.50 -10.73 13.06
C SER A 407 -23.12 -11.68 12.03
N PRO A 408 -24.43 -11.99 12.10
CA PRO A 408 -25.11 -12.81 11.09
C PRO A 408 -25.01 -12.20 9.68
N LEU A 409 -24.98 -10.87 9.60
CA LEU A 409 -24.88 -10.11 8.35
C LEU A 409 -23.54 -10.33 7.62
N ALA A 410 -22.48 -10.72 8.32
CA ALA A 410 -21.16 -10.92 7.74
C ALA A 410 -20.96 -12.32 7.14
N THR A 411 -21.83 -13.29 7.43
CA THR A 411 -21.69 -14.68 6.99
C THR A 411 -21.49 -14.81 5.48
N GLY A 412 -22.34 -14.14 4.68
CA GLY A 412 -22.23 -14.18 3.22
C GLY A 412 -21.00 -13.44 2.68
N VAL A 413 -20.54 -12.38 3.36
CA VAL A 413 -19.31 -11.67 2.99
C VAL A 413 -18.10 -12.56 3.26
N LEU A 414 -18.05 -13.22 4.41
CA LEU A 414 -16.97 -14.13 4.79
C LEU A 414 -16.87 -15.33 3.84
N ASP A 415 -18.00 -15.97 3.52
CA ASP A 415 -18.01 -17.09 2.58
C ASP A 415 -17.52 -16.68 1.19
N ARG A 416 -17.96 -15.52 0.70
CA ARG A 416 -17.51 -14.97 -0.58
C ARG A 416 -16.01 -14.67 -0.59
N GLN A 417 -15.48 -14.05 0.47
CA GLN A 417 -14.06 -13.72 0.54
C GLN A 417 -13.21 -14.99 0.69
N ALA A 418 -13.64 -15.96 1.49
CA ALA A 418 -12.98 -17.26 1.59
C ALA A 418 -12.95 -17.99 0.24
N SER A 419 -14.05 -17.99 -0.51
CA SER A 419 -14.09 -18.58 -1.86
C SER A 419 -13.10 -17.92 -2.82
N ARG A 420 -13.03 -16.57 -2.82
CA ARG A 420 -12.08 -15.84 -3.68
C ARG A 420 -10.62 -16.08 -3.28
N LEU A 421 -10.34 -16.15 -1.98
CA LEU A 421 -9.00 -16.46 -1.48
C LEU A 421 -8.61 -17.89 -1.80
N ALA A 422 -9.55 -18.84 -1.70
CA ALA A 422 -9.34 -20.24 -2.04
C ALA A 422 -8.92 -20.41 -3.51
N GLU A 423 -9.67 -19.79 -4.42
CA GLU A 423 -9.36 -19.76 -5.85
C GLU A 423 -8.00 -19.11 -6.12
N CYS A 424 -7.76 -17.93 -5.54
CA CYS A 424 -6.53 -17.16 -5.78
C CYS A 424 -5.26 -17.87 -5.28
N LEU A 425 -5.36 -18.58 -4.15
CA LEU A 425 -4.24 -19.24 -3.48
C LEU A 425 -4.14 -20.72 -3.85
N SER A 426 -5.03 -21.22 -4.70
CA SER A 426 -5.12 -22.63 -5.09
C SER A 426 -5.22 -23.57 -3.88
N ILE A 427 -6.07 -23.23 -2.92
CA ILE A 427 -6.35 -24.05 -1.72
C ILE A 427 -7.83 -24.45 -1.65
N PRO A 428 -8.20 -25.53 -0.94
CA PRO A 428 -9.60 -25.87 -0.70
C PRO A 428 -10.37 -24.74 -0.01
N LYS A 429 -11.65 -24.55 -0.38
CA LYS A 429 -12.49 -23.50 0.20
C LYS A 429 -12.64 -23.66 1.71
N GLU A 430 -12.77 -24.88 2.18
CA GLU A 430 -12.90 -25.24 3.60
C GLU A 430 -11.66 -24.76 4.38
N GLN A 431 -10.48 -24.95 3.80
CA GLN A 431 -9.22 -24.49 4.38
C GLN A 431 -9.15 -22.96 4.43
N ALA A 432 -9.62 -22.26 3.39
CA ALA A 432 -9.68 -20.80 3.40
C ALA A 432 -10.68 -20.26 4.45
N VAL A 433 -11.85 -20.90 4.59
CA VAL A 433 -12.85 -20.57 5.62
C VAL A 433 -12.26 -20.76 7.02
N GLU A 434 -11.61 -21.90 7.28
CA GLU A 434 -10.99 -22.19 8.57
C GLU A 434 -9.90 -21.16 8.92
N LYS A 435 -8.96 -20.90 7.99
CA LYS A 435 -7.86 -19.96 8.22
C LYS A 435 -8.33 -18.52 8.38
N LEU A 436 -9.30 -18.08 7.59
CA LEU A 436 -9.91 -16.76 7.72
C LEU A 436 -10.66 -16.64 9.05
N GLY A 437 -11.41 -17.68 9.42
CA GLY A 437 -12.13 -17.73 10.69
C GLY A 437 -11.21 -17.62 11.90
N ARG A 438 -10.12 -18.38 11.90
CA ARG A 438 -9.08 -18.33 12.93
C ARG A 438 -8.43 -16.96 13.02
N LEU A 439 -8.06 -16.35 11.89
CA LEU A 439 -7.46 -15.01 11.87
C LEU A 439 -8.37 -13.97 12.58
N ILE A 440 -9.67 -14.03 12.31
CA ILE A 440 -10.66 -13.13 12.90
C ILE A 440 -10.85 -13.42 14.39
N ASP A 441 -10.94 -14.69 14.81
CA ASP A 441 -11.06 -15.06 16.22
C ASP A 441 -9.84 -14.64 17.04
N THR A 442 -8.63 -14.83 16.49
CA THR A 442 -7.40 -14.35 17.13
C THR A 442 -7.45 -12.82 17.27
N HIS A 443 -7.77 -12.10 16.18
CA HIS A 443 -7.87 -10.65 16.24
C HIS A 443 -8.92 -10.18 17.27
N ASN A 444 -10.08 -10.84 17.34
CA ASN A 444 -11.10 -10.57 18.34
C ASN A 444 -10.51 -10.69 19.75
N SER A 445 -9.81 -11.79 20.04
CA SER A 445 -9.22 -12.05 21.35
C SER A 445 -8.10 -11.05 21.69
N GLU A 446 -7.26 -10.69 20.73
CA GLU A 446 -6.24 -9.65 20.88
C GLU A 446 -6.88 -8.29 21.17
N TRP A 447 -7.89 -7.91 20.38
CA TRP A 447 -8.56 -6.61 20.47
C TRP A 447 -9.26 -6.43 21.82
N HIS A 448 -10.02 -7.42 22.29
CA HIS A 448 -10.73 -7.33 23.56
C HIS A 448 -9.78 -7.27 24.76
N ARG A 449 -8.65 -8.02 24.72
CA ARG A 449 -7.62 -7.92 25.77
C ARG A 449 -6.95 -6.55 25.77
N PHE A 450 -6.69 -5.97 24.61
CA PHE A 450 -6.14 -4.63 24.49
C PHE A 450 -7.13 -3.56 24.96
N LEU A 451 -8.40 -3.64 24.58
CA LEU A 451 -9.45 -2.73 25.08
C LEU A 451 -9.60 -2.82 26.60
N ALA A 452 -9.57 -4.03 27.17
CA ALA A 452 -9.66 -4.23 28.60
C ALA A 452 -8.50 -3.55 29.35
N SER A 453 -7.28 -3.57 28.80
CA SER A 453 -6.12 -2.92 29.43
C SER A 453 -6.17 -1.40 29.42
N LEU A 454 -7.01 -0.78 28.57
CA LEU A 454 -7.19 0.68 28.53
C LEU A 454 -8.19 1.19 29.58
N GLY A 455 -9.02 0.30 30.14
CA GLY A 455 -10.08 0.64 31.08
C GLY A 455 -11.37 1.11 30.38
N ARG A 456 -12.52 0.81 31.02
CA ARG A 456 -13.87 1.07 30.46
C ARG A 456 -14.20 2.54 30.24
N GLN A 457 -13.53 3.43 30.96
CA GLN A 457 -13.73 4.88 30.85
C GLN A 457 -12.88 5.51 29.75
N SER A 458 -12.01 4.75 29.08
CA SER A 458 -11.18 5.28 28.01
C SER A 458 -11.99 5.73 26.80
N PHE A 459 -11.54 6.76 26.09
CA PHE A 459 -12.21 7.25 24.88
C PHE A 459 -12.28 6.15 23.81
N VAL A 460 -11.26 5.27 23.74
CA VAL A 460 -11.23 4.14 22.81
C VAL A 460 -12.38 3.19 23.11
N HIS A 461 -12.59 2.82 24.38
CA HIS A 461 -13.68 1.94 24.79
C HIS A 461 -15.05 2.60 24.63
N GLN A 462 -15.15 3.91 24.89
CA GLN A 462 -16.41 4.64 24.70
C GLN A 462 -16.82 4.67 23.22
N TRP A 463 -15.87 4.85 22.30
CA TRP A 463 -16.16 4.82 20.86
C TRP A 463 -16.67 3.46 20.37
N THR A 464 -16.11 2.35 20.86
CA THR A 464 -16.60 1.00 20.50
C THR A 464 -17.96 0.69 21.11
N ALA A 465 -18.28 1.26 22.27
CA ALA A 465 -19.60 1.16 22.89
C ALA A 465 -20.69 2.06 22.25
N GLY A 466 -20.38 2.76 21.15
CA GLY A 466 -21.30 3.71 20.51
C GLY A 466 -21.49 5.02 21.27
N VAL A 467 -20.65 5.30 22.28
CA VAL A 467 -20.64 6.55 23.03
C VAL A 467 -19.61 7.48 22.39
N THR A 468 -20.00 8.20 21.34
CA THR A 468 -19.19 9.28 20.77
C THR A 468 -19.46 10.58 21.53
N ARG A 469 -18.61 10.90 22.53
CA ARG A 469 -18.58 12.22 23.18
C ARG A 469 -17.52 13.14 22.59
#